data_AF-A0A2V2MYW8-F1
#
_entry.id   AF-A0A2V2MYW8-F1
#
_cell.length_a   1.000
_cell.length_b   1.000
_cell.length_c   1.000
_cell.angle_alpha   90.00
_cell.angle_beta   90.00
_cell.angle_gamma   90.00
#
_symmetry.space_group_name_H-M   'P 1'
#
loop_
_entity.id
_entity.type
_entity.pdbx_description
1 polymer ?
#
loop_
_entity_poly.entity_id
_entity_poly.type
_entity_poly.pdbx_seq_one_letter_code
_entity_poly.pdbx_strand_id
1 'polypeptide(L)'
;MIMAGTFVLGPIIGGFLTLVDWRLNFFLNVPIGIIAAYMAWKYLRKIKEFKGEESFDMVGKILFAIAFITLTIYGSAGFISGFFSPEILVTFMIGVVSLAAFIR
;
A
#
# COMPACT_ATOMS: atom_id res chain seq x y z
N MET A 1 -6.83 4.35 14.08
CA MET A 1 -5.72 4.93 14.87
C MET A 1 -4.54 3.96 15.04
N ILE A 2 -4.78 2.67 15.35
CA ILE A 2 -3.71 1.68 15.62
C ILE A 2 -2.80 1.40 14.39
N MET A 3 -3.34 1.31 13.17
CA MET A 3 -2.51 1.04 11.96
C MET A 3 -1.59 2.20 11.56
N ALA A 4 -1.98 3.46 11.84
CA ALA A 4 -1.15 4.62 11.54
C ALA A 4 0.06 4.71 12.49
N GLY A 5 -0.10 4.29 13.75
CA GLY A 5 0.99 4.23 14.72
C GLY A 5 2.13 3.32 14.25
N THR A 6 1.80 2.14 13.71
CA THR A 6 2.82 1.19 13.20
C THR A 6 3.63 1.76 12.04
N PHE A 7 2.99 2.52 11.14
CA PHE A 7 3.66 3.16 9.99
C PHE A 7 4.68 4.23 10.41
N VAL A 8 4.43 4.93 11.51
CA VAL A 8 5.33 5.97 12.04
C VAL A 8 6.42 5.34 12.92
N LEU A 9 6.07 4.31 13.70
CA LEU A 9 7.00 3.65 14.63
C LEU A 9 8.12 2.89 13.90
N GLY A 10 7.82 2.25 12.76
CA GLY A 10 8.81 1.49 12.00
C GLY A 10 10.06 2.29 11.62
N PRO A 11 9.92 3.42 10.90
CA PRO A 11 11.06 4.29 10.55
C PRO A 11 11.80 4.87 11.75
N ILE A 12 11.09 5.22 12.83
CA ILE A 12 11.71 5.78 14.04
C ILE A 12 12.60 4.74 14.72
N ILE A 13 12.08 3.53 14.91
CA ILE A 13 12.82 2.43 15.54
C ILE A 13 13.98 1.99 14.65
N GLY A 14 13.73 1.82 13.34
CA GLY A 14 14.77 1.43 12.38
C GLY A 14 15.87 2.48 12.20
N GLY A 15 15.50 3.77 12.27
CA GLY A 15 16.45 4.89 12.24
C GLY A 15 17.32 4.92 13.49
N PHE A 16 16.73 4.76 14.67
CA PHE A 16 17.48 4.69 15.93
C PHE A 16 18.46 3.51 15.98
N LEU A 17 18.03 2.32 15.54
CA LEU A 17 18.88 1.13 15.49
C LEU A 17 20.08 1.32 14.55
N THR A 18 19.89 2.01 13.43
CA THR A 18 20.96 2.30 12.46
C THR A 18 22.04 3.23 13.03
N LEU A 19 21.69 4.13 13.95
CA LEU A 19 22.66 5.00 14.63
C LEU A 19 23.60 4.22 15.56
N VAL A 20 23.15 3.08 16.08
CA VAL A 20 23.95 2.21 16.95
C VAL A 20 24.73 1.20 16.10
N ASP A 21 24.03 0.38 15.33
CA ASP A 21 24.60 -0.55 14.34
C ASP A 21 23.48 -0.98 13.39
N TRP A 22 23.65 -0.72 12.09
CA TRP A 22 22.69 -1.09 11.05
C TRP A 22 22.37 -2.60 11.02
N ARG A 23 23.27 -3.46 11.51
CA ARG A 23 23.05 -4.91 11.61
C ARG A 23 21.89 -5.26 12.54
N LEU A 24 21.59 -4.42 13.54
CA LEU A 24 20.49 -4.65 14.48
C LEU A 24 19.12 -4.66 13.79
N ASN A 25 18.98 -3.95 12.66
CA ASN A 25 17.75 -4.03 11.86
C ASN A 25 17.51 -5.44 11.33
N PHE A 26 18.55 -6.20 11.01
CA PHE A 26 18.39 -7.59 10.58
C PHE A 26 17.99 -8.49 11.75
N PHE A 27 18.61 -8.31 12.92
CA PHE A 27 18.22 -9.07 14.12
C PHE A 27 16.78 -8.81 14.55
N LEU A 28 16.23 -7.62 14.28
CA LEU A 28 14.82 -7.32 14.52
C LEU A 28 13.91 -7.89 13.43
N ASN A 29 14.21 -7.63 12.14
CA ASN A 29 13.30 -7.98 11.04
C ASN A 29 13.32 -9.47 10.69
N VAL A 30 14.47 -10.15 10.80
CA VAL A 30 14.61 -11.56 10.39
C VAL A 30 13.71 -12.49 11.23
N PRO A 31 13.69 -12.42 12.58
CA PRO A 31 12.77 -13.24 13.38
C PRO A 31 11.30 -12.98 13.06
N ILE A 32 10.93 -11.70 12.88
CA ILE A 32 9.56 -11.31 12.51
C ILE A 32 9.19 -11.90 11.15
N GLY A 33 10.10 -11.81 10.16
CA GLY A 33 9.93 -12.39 8.83
C GLY A 33 9.78 -13.91 8.87
N ILE A 34 10.56 -14.61 9.70
CA ILE A 34 10.47 -16.06 9.89
C ILE A 34 9.11 -16.45 10.49
N ILE A 35 8.65 -15.74 11.53
CA ILE A 35 7.35 -15.99 12.14
C ILE A 35 6.22 -15.77 11.12
N ALA A 36 6.28 -14.67 10.37
CA ALA A 36 5.30 -14.36 9.33
C ALA A 36 5.29 -15.42 8.21
N ALA A 37 6.47 -15.86 7.74
CA ALA A 37 6.60 -16.90 6.74
C ALA A 37 6.08 -18.26 7.24
N TYR A 38 6.37 -18.62 8.49
CA TYR A 38 5.85 -19.84 9.12
C TYR A 38 4.32 -19.79 9.25
N MET A 39 3.77 -18.67 9.71
CA MET A 39 2.32 -18.46 9.77
C MET A 39 1.71 -18.53 8.38
N ALA A 40 2.28 -17.85 7.39
CA ALA A 40 1.83 -17.91 6.01
C ALA A 40 1.80 -19.36 5.50
N TRP A 41 2.89 -20.11 5.69
CA TRP A 41 2.95 -21.51 5.28
C TRP A 41 1.91 -22.41 5.98
N LYS A 42 1.66 -22.17 7.27
CA LYS A 42 0.69 -22.94 8.07
C LYS A 42 -0.77 -22.59 7.76
N TYR A 43 -1.07 -21.31 7.57
CA TYR A 43 -2.44 -20.80 7.45
C TYR A 43 -2.89 -20.62 6.00
N LEU A 44 -2.02 -20.19 5.06
CA LEU A 44 -2.42 -20.10 3.65
C LEU A 44 -2.73 -21.47 3.03
N ARG A 45 -2.10 -22.56 3.49
CA ARG A 45 -2.44 -23.92 3.01
C ARG A 45 -3.88 -24.35 3.37
N LYS A 46 -4.53 -23.70 4.34
CA LYS A 46 -5.95 -23.93 4.66
C LYS A 46 -6.91 -23.15 3.75
N ILE A 47 -6.42 -22.21 2.94
CA ILE A 47 -7.19 -21.44 1.95
C ILE A 47 -7.35 -22.28 0.66
N LYS A 48 -7.58 -23.58 0.79
CA LYS A 48 -7.84 -24.48 -0.34
C LYS A 48 -9.34 -24.64 -0.63
N GLU A 49 -10.18 -23.95 0.13
CA GLU A 49 -11.65 -23.98 0.02
C GLU A 49 -12.26 -22.63 -0.34
N PHE A 50 -11.56 -21.75 -1.06
CA PHE A 50 -12.29 -20.78 -1.89
C PHE A 50 -12.84 -21.51 -3.11
N LYS A 51 -13.91 -22.29 -2.87
CA LYS A 51 -14.90 -22.66 -3.89
C LYS A 51 -15.74 -21.42 -4.16
N GLY A 52 -15.14 -20.46 -4.85
CA GLY A 52 -15.83 -19.36 -5.47
C GLY A 52 -15.14 -19.17 -6.81
N GLU A 53 -15.90 -19.23 -7.89
CA GLU A 53 -15.52 -18.57 -9.12
C GLU A 53 -15.51 -17.05 -8.84
N GLU A 54 -14.61 -16.58 -7.97
CA GLU A 54 -14.23 -15.18 -7.99
C GLU A 54 -13.42 -15.04 -9.27
N SER A 55 -14.09 -14.56 -10.32
CA SER A 55 -13.45 -14.09 -11.52
C SER A 55 -12.30 -13.19 -11.07
N PHE A 56 -11.08 -13.53 -11.51
CA PHE A 56 -9.93 -12.71 -11.24
C PHE A 56 -10.16 -11.36 -11.92
N ASP A 57 -10.73 -10.39 -11.21
CA ASP A 57 -11.09 -9.09 -11.75
C ASP A 57 -9.83 -8.24 -11.91
N MET A 58 -9.10 -8.55 -12.98
CA MET A 58 -7.87 -7.84 -13.34
C MET A 58 -8.19 -6.41 -13.79
N VAL A 59 -9.36 -6.20 -14.38
CA VAL A 59 -9.82 -4.90 -14.86
C VAL A 59 -10.07 -3.99 -13.66
N GLY A 60 -10.88 -4.42 -12.69
CA GLY A 60 -11.13 -3.67 -11.46
C GLY A 60 -9.86 -3.35 -10.69
N LYS A 61 -8.91 -4.29 -10.58
CA LYS A 61 -7.60 -4.06 -9.96
C LYS A 61 -6.80 -2.95 -10.66
N ILE A 62 -6.79 -2.93 -11.99
CA ILE A 62 -6.08 -1.92 -12.77
C ILE A 62 -6.76 -0.56 -12.61
N LEU A 63 -8.09 -0.49 -12.71
CA LEU A 63 -8.84 0.76 -12.51
C LEU A 63 -8.61 1.33 -11.09
N PHE A 64 -8.65 0.47 -10.08
CA PHE A 64 -8.37 0.87 -8.70
C PHE A 64 -6.93 1.37 -8.53
N ALA A 65 -5.95 0.67 -9.12
CA ALA A 65 -4.55 1.10 -9.07
C ALA A 65 -4.36 2.48 -9.74
N ILE A 66 -4.97 2.70 -10.91
CA ILE A 66 -4.92 3.99 -11.62
C ILE A 66 -5.57 5.09 -10.77
N ALA A 67 -6.77 4.83 -10.23
CA ALA A 67 -7.46 5.78 -9.36
C ALA A 67 -6.62 6.14 -8.12
N PHE A 68 -6.03 5.13 -7.47
CA PHE A 68 -5.21 5.32 -6.28
C PHE A 68 -3.96 6.15 -6.56
N ILE A 69 -3.22 5.85 -7.63
CA ILE A 69 -2.00 6.58 -8.01
C ILE A 69 -2.33 8.04 -8.33
N THR A 70 -3.33 8.27 -9.18
CA THR A 70 -3.69 9.61 -9.65
C THR A 70 -4.24 10.50 -8.52
N LEU A 71 -5.10 9.97 -7.65
CA LEU A 71 -5.57 10.71 -6.47
C LEU A 71 -4.45 10.98 -5.46
N THR A 72 -3.50 10.06 -5.30
CA THR A 72 -2.32 10.28 -4.46
C THR A 72 -1.43 11.38 -5.03
N ILE A 73 -1.25 11.43 -6.36
CA ILE A 73 -0.50 12.51 -7.03
C ILE A 73 -1.21 13.85 -6.85
N TYR A 74 -2.53 13.90 -7.04
CA TYR A 74 -3.31 15.11 -6.77
C TYR A 74 -3.12 15.60 -5.32
N GLY A 75 -3.22 14.69 -4.35
CA GLY A 75 -3.06 15.01 -2.94
C GLY A 75 -1.63 15.40 -2.54
N SER A 76 -0.60 14.83 -3.17
CA SER A 76 0.80 15.10 -2.82
C SER A 76 1.41 16.25 -3.62
N ALA A 77 1.33 16.19 -4.96
CA ALA A 77 1.84 17.22 -5.85
C ALA A 77 0.98 18.49 -5.84
N GLY A 78 -0.30 18.40 -5.46
CA GLY A 78 -1.19 19.55 -5.27
C GLY A 78 -0.67 20.59 -4.29
N PHE A 79 0.06 20.15 -3.25
CA PHE A 79 0.70 21.06 -2.30
C PHE A 79 1.92 21.80 -2.87
N ILE A 80 2.56 21.25 -3.90
CA ILE A 80 3.79 21.82 -4.49
C ILE A 80 3.44 22.68 -5.70
N SER A 81 2.70 22.13 -6.65
CA SER A 81 2.41 22.79 -7.94
C SER A 81 1.06 23.52 -7.95
N GLY A 82 0.30 23.49 -6.86
CA GLY A 82 -0.99 24.17 -6.70
C GLY A 82 -2.16 23.38 -7.27
N PHE A 83 -3.23 23.22 -6.48
CA PHE A 83 -4.40 22.41 -6.82
C PHE A 83 -5.12 22.80 -8.13
N PHE A 84 -4.98 24.05 -8.56
CA PHE A 84 -5.63 24.58 -9.77
C PHE A 84 -4.75 24.50 -11.03
N SER A 85 -3.55 23.93 -10.94
CA SER A 85 -2.71 23.74 -12.10
C SER A 85 -3.33 22.71 -13.06
N PRO A 86 -3.31 22.95 -14.39
CA PRO A 86 -3.97 22.09 -15.37
C PRO A 86 -3.55 20.62 -15.28
N GLU A 87 -2.28 20.36 -15.02
CA GLU A 87 -1.72 19.01 -14.88
C GLU A 87 -2.32 18.24 -13.70
N ILE A 88 -2.49 18.92 -12.56
CA ILE A 88 -3.05 18.35 -11.33
C ILE A 88 -4.55 18.09 -11.51
N LEU A 89 -5.27 19.00 -12.17
CA LEU A 89 -6.69 18.83 -12.48
C LEU A 89 -6.94 17.64 -13.41
N VAL A 90 -6.11 17.47 -14.44
CA VAL A 90 -6.18 16.29 -15.34
C VAL A 90 -5.98 15.00 -14.55
N THR A 91 -4.97 14.99 -13.67
CA THR A 91 -4.69 13.83 -12.82
C THR A 91 -5.87 13.51 -11.89
N PHE A 92 -6.51 14.53 -11.30
CA PHE A 92 -7.71 14.37 -10.50
C PHE A 92 -8.87 13.77 -11.31
N MET A 93 -9.12 14.30 -12.50
CA MET A 93 -10.19 13.82 -13.39
C MET A 93 -10.00 12.36 -13.78
N ILE A 94 -8.77 11.96 -14.15
CA ILE A 94 -8.45 10.56 -14.47
C ILE A 94 -8.72 9.66 -13.25
N GLY A 95 -8.38 10.12 -12.05
CA GLY A 95 -8.63 9.38 -10.82
C GLY A 95 -10.12 9.19 -10.53
N VAL A 96 -10.90 10.26 -10.63
CA VAL A 96 -12.36 10.22 -10.42
C VAL A 96 -13.05 9.32 -11.45
N VAL A 97 -12.68 9.43 -12.73
CA VAL A 97 -13.26 8.59 -13.79
C VAL A 97 -12.92 7.12 -13.59
N SER A 98 -11.66 6.80 -13.25
CA SER A 98 -11.23 5.43 -13.00
C SER A 98 -11.92 4.84 -11.77
N LEU A 99 -12.15 5.65 -10.74
CA LEU A 99 -12.86 5.23 -9.53
C LEU A 99 -14.36 5.03 -9.79
N ALA A 100 -15.00 5.90 -10.57
CA ALA A 100 -16.39 5.75 -10.98
C ALA A 100 -16.60 4.51 -11.85
N ALA A 101 -15.66 4.22 -12.76
CA ALA A 101 -15.68 3.02 -13.59
C ALA A 101 -15.33 1.74 -12.83
N PHE A 102 -14.64 1.82 -11.68
CA PHE A 102 -14.42 0.70 -10.76
C PHE A 102 -15.67 0.36 -9.94
N ILE A 103 -16.46 1.36 -9.55
CA ILE A 103 -17.68 1.16 -8.74
C ILE A 103 -18.84 0.58 -9.58
N ARG A 104 -18.80 0.79 -10.89
CA ARG A 104 -19.83 0.34 -11.83
C ARG A 104 -19.61 -1.11 -12.24
#